data_AF-A0A164U2Z3-F1
#
_entry.id   AF-A0A164U2Z3-F1
#
_cell.length_a   1.000
_cell.length_b   1.000
_cell.length_c   1.000
_cell.angle_alpha   90.00
_cell.angle_beta   90.00
_cell.angle_gamma   90.00
#
_symmetry.space_group_name_H-M   'P 1'
#
loop_
_entity.id
_entity.type
_entity.pdbx_description
1 polymer ?
#
loop_
_entity_poly.entity_id
_entity_poly.type
_entity_poly.pdbx_seq_one_letter_code
_entity_poly.pdbx_strand_id
1 'polypeptide(L)' 'ASTALAAYVYVNGHKAHCLFDTGCESVMISQEFADACKVPIYEYENPSLLQLAVKGSRSSINYGADVKIAAG' A
#
# COMPACT_ATOMS: atom_id res chain seq x y z
N ALA A 1 -11.92 -7.51 21.48
CA ALA A 1 -10.87 -7.42 20.44
C ALA A 1 -11.49 -6.71 19.25
N SER A 2 -10.95 -5.57 18.82
CA SER A 2 -11.35 -4.98 17.55
C SER A 2 -10.75 -5.83 16.43
N THR A 3 -11.56 -6.53 15.64
CA THR A 3 -11.10 -7.19 14.43
C THR A 3 -10.78 -6.13 13.38
N ALA A 4 -9.62 -6.26 12.74
CA ALA A 4 -9.25 -5.39 11.62
C ALA A 4 -10.26 -5.58 10.47
N LEU A 5 -10.70 -4.47 9.85
CA LEU A 5 -11.54 -4.54 8.66
C LEU A 5 -10.66 -4.88 7.45
N ALA A 6 -10.90 -6.04 6.85
CA ALA A 6 -10.20 -6.46 5.64
C ALA A 6 -11.20 -7.06 4.64
N ALA A 7 -10.95 -6.84 3.36
CA ALA A 7 -11.74 -7.42 2.28
C ALA A 7 -10.88 -7.65 1.04
N TYR A 8 -11.43 -8.40 0.08
CA TYR A 8 -10.81 -8.50 -1.23
C TYR A 8 -11.19 -7.32 -2.10
N VAL A 9 -10.19 -6.69 -2.72
CA VAL A 9 -10.32 -5.65 -3.73
C VAL A 9 -9.61 -6.07 -5.00
N TYR A 10 -9.85 -5.39 -6.11
CA TYR A 10 -9.10 -5.59 -7.34
C TYR A 10 -8.14 -4.44 -7.58
N VAL A 11 -6.86 -4.76 -7.79
CA VAL A 11 -5.80 -3.82 -8.17
C VAL A 11 -5.37 -4.18 -9.59
N ASN A 12 -5.62 -3.31 -10.56
CA ASN A 12 -5.41 -3.58 -11.99
C ASN A 12 -6.04 -4.91 -12.45
N GLY A 13 -7.18 -5.30 -11.86
CA GLY A 13 -7.86 -6.57 -12.16
C GLY A 13 -7.32 -7.79 -11.39
N HIS A 14 -6.25 -7.66 -10.63
CA HIS A 14 -5.73 -8.72 -9.74
C HIS A 14 -6.40 -8.64 -8.37
N LYS A 15 -6.86 -9.78 -7.85
CA LYS A 15 -7.52 -9.85 -6.54
C LYS A 15 -6.47 -9.73 -5.42
N ALA A 16 -6.65 -8.74 -4.55
CA ALA A 16 -5.77 -8.43 -3.42
C ALA A 16 -6.55 -8.51 -2.11
N HIS A 17 -5.96 -9.11 -1.06
CA HIS A 17 -6.50 -9.05 0.29
C HIS A 17 -6.01 -7.75 0.95
N CYS A 18 -6.92 -6.83 1.24
CA CYS A 18 -6.61 -5.46 1.63
C CYS A 18 -7.13 -5.16 3.03
N LEU A 19 -6.27 -4.51 3.83
CA LEU A 19 -6.62 -3.94 5.13
C LEU A 19 -7.15 -2.51 4.94
N PHE A 20 -8.30 -2.21 5.56
CA PHE A 20 -8.85 -0.86 5.63
C PHE A 20 -8.36 -0.21 6.92
N ASP A 21 -7.30 0.59 6.80
CA ASP A 21 -6.65 1.26 7.92
C ASP A 21 -6.97 2.76 7.91
N THR A 22 -7.88 3.19 8.79
CA THR A 22 -8.23 4.62 8.95
C THR A 22 -7.10 5.45 9.56
N GLY A 23 -6.07 4.81 10.12
CA GLY A 23 -4.88 5.47 10.65
C GLY A 23 -3.79 5.71 9.61
N CYS A 24 -3.98 5.27 8.36
CA CYS A 24 -3.02 5.49 7.29
C CYS A 24 -3.40 6.70 6.45
N GLU A 25 -2.43 7.56 6.12
CA GLU A 25 -2.65 8.73 5.28
C GLU A 25 -2.62 8.42 3.77
N SER A 26 -2.19 7.20 3.41
CA SER A 26 -1.94 6.79 2.02
C SER A 26 -2.41 5.37 1.76
N VAL A 27 -2.67 5.05 0.49
CA VAL A 27 -2.87 3.67 0.05
C VAL A 27 -1.51 3.02 -0.19
N MET A 28 -1.30 1.83 0.37
CA MET A 28 -0.04 1.09 0.25
C MET A 28 -0.27 -0.27 -0.41
N ILE A 29 0.69 -0.67 -1.23
CA ILE A 29 0.74 -1.99 -1.86
C ILE A 29 2.04 -2.64 -1.42
N SER A 30 1.99 -3.92 -1.05
CA SER A 30 3.22 -4.64 -0.68
C SER A 30 4.08 -4.87 -1.92
N GLN A 31 5.40 -4.85 -1.75
CA GLN A 31 6.33 -5.11 -2.86
C GLN A 31 6.10 -6.51 -3.45
N GLU A 32 5.78 -7.50 -2.62
CA GLU A 32 5.50 -8.87 -3.05
C GLU A 32 4.28 -8.95 -3.97
N PHE A 33 3.22 -8.19 -3.67
CA PHE A 33 2.04 -8.13 -4.54
C PHE A 33 2.37 -7.45 -5.87
N ALA A 34 3.10 -6.33 -5.82
CA ALA A 34 3.53 -5.61 -7.02
C ALA A 34 4.39 -6.50 -7.93
N ASP A 35 5.35 -7.23 -7.37
CA ASP A 35 6.23 -8.14 -8.09
C ASP A 35 5.49 -9.35 -8.68
N ALA A 36 4.56 -9.94 -7.93
CA ALA A 36 3.77 -11.08 -8.37
C ALA A 36 2.81 -10.70 -9.50
N CYS A 37 2.17 -9.53 -9.39
CA CYS A 37 1.18 -9.04 -10.36
C CYS A 37 1.79 -8.18 -11.48
N LYS A 38 3.13 -8.01 -11.48
CA LYS A 38 3.86 -7.17 -12.45
C LYS A 38 3.30 -5.76 -12.55
N VAL A 39 2.95 -5.18 -11.40
CA VAL A 39 2.50 -3.79 -11.29
C VAL A 39 3.69 -2.89 -11.64
N PRO A 40 3.57 -1.97 -12.61
CA PRO A 40 4.60 -0.99 -12.89
C PRO A 40 4.80 -0.08 -11.67
N ILE A 41 6.03 -0.04 -11.16
CA ILE A 41 6.45 0.85 -10.08
C ILE A 41 7.46 1.86 -10.61
N TYR A 42 7.50 3.04 -10.00
CA TYR A 42 8.50 4.05 -10.26
C TYR A 42 9.12 4.52 -8.95
N GLU A 43 10.39 4.91 -8.99
CA GLU A 43 11.11 5.45 -7.84
C GLU A 43 10.79 6.95 -7.69
N TYR A 44 10.56 7.38 -6.45
CA TYR A 44 10.40 8.80 -6.15
C TYR A 44 11.77 9.48 -6.12
N GLU A 45 11.89 10.60 -6.83
CA GLU A 45 13.09 11.46 -6.75
C GLU A 45 13.35 11.94 -5.32
N ASN A 46 12.27 12.22 -4.58
CA ASN A 46 12.31 12.63 -3.19
C ASN A 46 11.47 11.67 -2.34
N PRO A 47 12.09 10.69 -1.65
CA PRO A 47 11.37 9.76 -0.79
C PRO A 47 10.57 10.47 0.31
N SER A 48 9.35 10.02 0.53
CA SER A 48 8.50 10.55 1.60
C SER A 48 8.75 9.81 2.91
N LEU A 49 8.98 10.53 4.00
CA LEU A 49 9.12 9.90 5.31
C LEU A 49 7.77 9.31 5.75
N LEU A 50 7.77 8.04 6.13
CA LEU A 50 6.60 7.39 6.67
C LEU A 50 6.50 7.70 8.17
N GLN A 51 5.53 8.53 8.54
CA GLN A 51 5.28 8.87 9.94
C GLN A 51 4.62 7.69 10.66
N LEU A 52 5.44 6.89 11.34
CA LEU A 52 4.96 5.80 12.19
C LEU A 52 4.78 6.27 13.63
N ALA A 53 3.87 5.63 14.36
CA ALA A 53 3.63 5.86 15.80
C ALA A 53 4.78 5.40 16.72
N VAL A 54 5.97 5.15 16.16
CA VAL A 54 7.16 4.68 16.88
C VAL A 54 8.24 5.76 16.80
N LYS A 55 8.66 6.24 17.98
CA LYS A 55 9.73 7.24 18.09
C LYS A 55 11.02 6.72 17.45
N GLY A 56 11.57 7.48 16.51
CA GLY A 56 12.84 7.16 15.85
C GLY A 56 12.72 6.24 14.64
N SER A 57 11.50 5.93 14.18
CA SER A 57 11.32 5.31 12.86
C SER A 57 11.94 6.19 11.77
N ARG A 58 12.64 5.55 10.83
CA ARG A 58 13.23 6.16 9.64
C ARG A 58 12.72 5.52 8.35
N SER A 59 11.57 4.86 8.42
CA SER A 59 10.93 4.26 7.25
C SER A 59 10.59 5.35 6.24
N SER A 60 10.83 5.07 4.97
CA SER A 60 10.50 5.95 3.84
C SER A 60 9.70 5.20 2.79
N ILE A 61 8.83 5.92 2.11
CA ILE A 61 8.16 5.51 0.89
C ILE A 61 9.06 5.95 -0.26
N ASN A 62 9.71 4.97 -0.90
CA ASN A 62 10.67 5.23 -1.99
C ASN A 62 10.06 4.97 -3.38
N TYR A 63 8.94 4.24 -3.45
CA TYR A 63 8.32 3.84 -4.71
C TYR A 63 6.84 4.22 -4.76
N GLY A 64 6.38 4.55 -5.95
CA GLY A 64 4.98 4.78 -6.29
C GLY A 64 4.50 3.84 -7.39
N ALA A 65 3.18 3.73 -7.53
CA ALA A 65 2.54 2.99 -8.59
C ALA A 65 1.18 3.63 -8.93
N ASP A 66 0.91 3.81 -10.21
CA ASP A 66 -0.40 4.22 -10.70
C ASP A 66 -1.25 2.97 -10.97
N VAL A 67 -2.29 2.77 -10.15
CA VAL A 67 -3.15 1.59 -10.23
C VAL A 67 -4.63 1.95 -10.23
N LYS A 68 -5.44 1.10 -10.86
CA LYS A 68 -6.89 1.14 -10.75
C LYS A 68 -7.33 0.23 -9.61
N ILE A 69 -8.05 0.79 -8.65
CA ILE A 69 -8.66 0.05 -7.54
C ILE A 69 -10.15 -0.08 -7.79
N ALA A 70 -10.70 -1.28 -7.65
CA ALA A 70 -12.13 -1.55 -7.71
C ALA A 70 -12.57 -2.42 -6.53
N ALA A 71 -13.69 -2.06 -5.91
CA ALA A 71 -14.44 -2.96 -5.05
C ALA A 71 -15.29 -3.90 -5.91
N GLY A 72 -15.39 -5.15 -5.50
CA GLY A 72 -16.27 -6.14 -6.16
C GLY A 72 -17.74 -5.86 -5.92
#